data_AF-A0A817P1K9-F1
#
_entry.id   AF-A0A817P1K9-F1
#
_cell.length_a   1.000
_cell.length_b   1.000
_cell.length_c   1.000
_cell.angle_alpha   90.00
_cell.angle_beta   90.00
_cell.angle_gamma   90.00
#
_symmetry.space_group_name_H-M   'P 1'
#
loop_
_entity.id
_entity.type
_entity.pdbx_description
1 polymer ?
#
loop_
_entity_poly.entity_id
_entity_poly.type
_entity_poly.pdbx_seq_one_letter_code
_entity_poly.pdbx_strand_id
1 'polypeptide(L)'
;MVCQSSHWTTKSDIVGAWAQGNRANDEFIIVGFERAVYPEQIDIYETYNPGAVIRVSARNGIDNTDWGTVWETEAPHVEAQSRIFSLPCPNLLCGEINQIRLDINCSAAGNWCEIDCIKLIGYTSHNDFSYKELATNLKQLLLDDSLADVTFQLDNGQTISSHRNILSNRCIYFAQLFEEYSSNIQEPIKIPNTSYEAFYQILYFIYTDTLEPVLNYEICLELMRKADEYHLSPIYDKAFNILKKTINKTNVLKLYTLSGLFSTSSNDNQQDDIILTDVVNLCVEFIQKNRRDVYLSDQMYQLTKDMLLQLIQLVQ
;
A
#
# COMPACT_ATOMS: atom_id res chain seq x y z
N MET A 1 9.60 -13.88 -2.47
CA MET A 1 9.11 -15.10 -3.14
C MET A 1 8.42 -14.68 -4.42
N VAL A 2 9.07 -14.89 -5.56
CA VAL A 2 8.51 -14.57 -6.88
C VAL A 2 8.58 -15.87 -7.68
N CYS A 3 7.48 -16.62 -7.76
CA CYS A 3 7.30 -17.63 -8.80
C CYS A 3 6.76 -16.90 -10.02
N GLN A 4 7.57 -16.72 -11.05
CA GLN A 4 7.10 -16.22 -12.34
C GLN A 4 7.32 -17.28 -13.40
N SER A 5 6.22 -17.87 -13.87
CA SER A 5 6.15 -18.54 -15.17
C SER A 5 5.73 -17.46 -16.18
N SER A 6 6.66 -16.86 -16.92
CA SER A 6 6.28 -15.89 -17.95
C SER A 6 6.94 -16.18 -19.30
N HIS A 7 6.07 -16.16 -20.32
CA HIS A 7 6.29 -16.29 -21.76
C HIS A 7 6.82 -17.64 -22.26
N TRP A 8 5.90 -18.61 -22.32
CA TRP A 8 6.10 -19.86 -23.04
C TRP A 8 5.66 -19.72 -24.51
N THR A 9 6.49 -20.17 -25.44
CA THR A 9 5.99 -20.80 -26.67
C THR A 9 5.62 -22.25 -26.30
N THR A 10 4.44 -22.45 -25.69
CA THR A 10 4.04 -23.77 -25.13
C THR A 10 3.85 -24.85 -26.20
N LYS A 11 4.47 -26.01 -25.97
CA LYS A 11 3.93 -27.34 -26.28
C LYS A 11 4.16 -28.29 -25.10
N SER A 12 3.47 -28.07 -23.98
CA SER A 12 3.36 -29.03 -22.87
C SER A 12 1.89 -29.47 -22.74
N ASP A 13 1.65 -30.67 -22.22
CA ASP A 13 0.33 -31.23 -21.93
C ASP A 13 -0.26 -30.68 -20.60
N ILE A 14 0.56 -30.08 -19.74
CA ILE A 14 0.16 -29.38 -18.51
C ILE A 14 0.28 -27.86 -18.69
N VAL A 15 -0.79 -27.13 -18.36
CA VAL A 15 -0.79 -25.67 -18.39
C VAL A 15 0.17 -25.13 -17.35
N GLY A 16 1.26 -24.50 -17.80
CA GLY A 16 2.23 -23.82 -16.94
C GLY A 16 3.63 -24.45 -16.93
N ALA A 17 3.76 -25.70 -17.36
CA ALA A 17 5.04 -26.39 -17.51
C ALA A 17 5.68 -26.12 -18.87
N TRP A 18 7.01 -26.21 -18.93
CA TRP A 18 7.75 -26.21 -20.19
C TRP A 18 8.10 -27.63 -20.61
N ALA A 19 7.96 -27.90 -21.91
CA ALA A 19 8.53 -29.05 -22.59
C ALA A 19 9.06 -28.61 -23.97
N GLN A 20 10.07 -29.31 -24.49
CA GLN A 20 10.71 -28.96 -25.76
C GLN A 20 9.75 -28.97 -26.96
N GLY A 21 9.97 -28.19 -28.02
CA GLY A 21 9.14 -28.25 -29.23
C GLY A 21 9.38 -29.49 -30.11
N ASN A 22 10.57 -30.09 -30.03
CA ASN A 22 10.98 -31.31 -30.73
C ASN A 22 11.93 -32.15 -29.87
N ARG A 23 11.69 -33.47 -29.79
CA ARG A 23 12.46 -34.42 -28.97
C ARG A 23 13.97 -34.48 -29.25
N ALA A 24 14.44 -33.99 -30.40
CA ALA A 24 15.82 -34.16 -30.86
C ALA A 24 16.63 -32.87 -30.98
N ASN A 25 16.09 -31.72 -30.56
CA ASN A 25 16.80 -30.44 -30.63
C ASN A 25 17.10 -29.94 -29.23
N ASP A 26 18.33 -29.50 -29.02
CA ASP A 26 18.69 -28.77 -27.81
C ASP A 26 17.96 -27.43 -27.80
N GLU A 27 17.41 -27.07 -26.64
CA GLU A 27 16.60 -25.88 -26.45
C GLU A 27 17.09 -25.06 -25.27
N PHE A 28 16.60 -23.82 -25.16
CA PHE A 28 16.86 -22.98 -24.01
C PHE A 28 15.59 -22.31 -23.51
N ILE A 29 15.57 -22.03 -22.22
CA ILE A 29 14.51 -21.29 -21.54
C ILE A 29 15.13 -20.03 -20.95
N ILE A 30 14.44 -18.88 -21.06
CA ILE A 30 14.78 -17.68 -20.31
C ILE A 30 13.57 -17.30 -19.46
N VAL A 31 13.78 -17.17 -18.16
CA VAL A 31 12.77 -16.69 -17.21
C VAL A 31 13.20 -15.36 -16.61
N GLY A 32 12.25 -14.44 -16.48
CA GLY A 32 12.40 -13.19 -15.74
C GLY A 32 11.67 -13.27 -14.39
N PHE A 33 12.24 -12.58 -13.40
CA PHE A 33 11.66 -12.36 -12.09
C PHE A 33 11.39 -10.86 -11.91
N GLU A 34 10.30 -10.52 -11.24
CA GLU A 34 9.89 -9.14 -10.95
C GLU A 34 10.96 -8.34 -10.18
N ARG A 35 11.71 -9.03 -9.30
CA ARG A 35 12.69 -8.41 -8.41
C ARG A 35 14.08 -9.00 -8.64
N ALA A 36 15.08 -8.14 -8.64
CA ALA A 36 16.48 -8.54 -8.63
C ALA A 36 16.95 -8.87 -7.21
N VAL A 37 17.79 -9.90 -7.05
CA VAL A 37 18.33 -10.33 -5.75
C VAL A 37 19.80 -10.74 -5.88
N TYR A 38 20.57 -10.60 -4.80
CA TYR A 38 21.86 -11.30 -4.63
C TYR A 38 21.57 -12.79 -4.44
N PRO A 39 21.97 -13.65 -5.39
CA PRO A 39 21.54 -15.03 -5.41
C PRO A 39 22.29 -15.87 -4.38
N GLU A 40 21.54 -16.67 -3.61
CA GLU A 40 22.09 -17.69 -2.70
C GLU A 40 21.91 -19.09 -3.28
N GLN A 41 20.79 -19.34 -3.97
CA GLN A 41 20.46 -20.65 -4.54
C GLN A 41 19.45 -20.53 -5.68
N ILE A 42 19.53 -21.45 -6.64
CA ILE A 42 18.53 -21.65 -7.70
C ILE A 42 17.99 -23.07 -7.58
N ASP A 43 16.68 -23.22 -7.45
CA ASP A 43 16.00 -24.52 -7.51
C ASP A 43 15.29 -24.68 -8.86
N ILE A 44 15.59 -25.76 -9.58
CA ILE A 44 14.91 -26.12 -10.83
C ILE A 44 14.07 -27.37 -10.57
N TYR A 45 12.76 -27.27 -10.81
CA TYR A 45 11.80 -28.34 -10.59
C TYR A 45 11.67 -29.14 -11.89
N GLU A 46 12.46 -30.20 -12.00
CA GLU A 46 12.49 -31.09 -13.17
C GLU A 46 11.57 -32.30 -12.91
N THR A 47 10.41 -32.32 -13.56
CA THR A 47 9.29 -33.21 -13.20
C THR A 47 9.16 -34.44 -14.11
N TYR A 48 9.67 -34.36 -15.34
CA TYR A 48 9.68 -35.48 -16.29
C TYR A 48 11.02 -35.56 -17.03
N ASN A 49 11.62 -36.76 -17.07
CA ASN A 49 12.99 -37.04 -17.56
C ASN A 49 14.04 -35.97 -17.13
N PRO A 50 14.19 -35.72 -15.82
CA PRO A 50 15.12 -34.72 -15.29
C PRO A 50 16.58 -35.04 -15.60
N GLY A 51 17.44 -34.01 -15.62
CA GLY A 51 18.88 -34.16 -15.83
C GLY A 51 19.39 -33.78 -17.22
N ALA A 52 18.51 -33.23 -18.06
CA ALA A 52 18.85 -32.71 -19.38
C ALA A 52 19.41 -31.27 -19.35
N VAL A 53 19.25 -30.54 -18.24
CA VAL A 53 19.87 -29.21 -18.08
C VAL A 53 21.39 -29.35 -18.13
N ILE A 54 22.03 -28.67 -19.08
CA ILE A 54 23.48 -28.69 -19.28
C ILE A 54 24.16 -27.39 -18.88
N ARG A 55 23.41 -26.28 -18.82
CA ARG A 55 23.93 -24.99 -18.35
C ARG A 55 22.84 -24.15 -17.71
N VAL A 56 23.22 -23.48 -16.63
CA VAL A 56 22.42 -22.45 -15.96
C VAL A 56 23.22 -21.16 -16.00
N SER A 57 22.68 -20.14 -16.63
CA SER A 57 23.25 -18.79 -16.66
C SER A 57 22.28 -17.80 -16.03
N ALA A 58 22.79 -16.72 -15.46
CA ALA A 58 21.97 -15.67 -14.89
C ALA A 58 22.56 -14.27 -15.15
N ARG A 59 21.69 -13.26 -15.06
CA ARG A 59 22.09 -11.85 -15.23
C ARG A 59 21.11 -10.89 -14.55
N ASN A 60 21.52 -9.63 -14.47
CA ASN A 60 20.59 -8.52 -14.27
C ASN A 60 20.01 -8.09 -15.63
N GLY A 61 18.73 -8.35 -15.83
CA GLY A 61 17.98 -7.98 -17.03
C GLY A 61 17.59 -6.50 -17.09
N ILE A 62 17.70 -5.74 -15.99
CA ILE A 62 17.46 -4.29 -15.96
C ILE A 62 18.63 -3.56 -16.63
N ASP A 63 19.85 -3.97 -16.28
CA ASP A 63 21.08 -3.33 -16.77
C ASP A 63 21.61 -3.94 -18.07
N ASN A 64 20.89 -4.90 -18.67
CA ASN A 64 21.32 -5.69 -19.84
C ASN A 64 22.74 -6.27 -19.71
N THR A 65 23.11 -6.68 -18.49
CA THR A 65 24.40 -7.30 -18.22
C THR A 65 24.61 -8.57 -19.04
N ASP A 66 25.87 -8.91 -19.29
CA ASP A 66 26.22 -10.19 -19.92
C ASP A 66 25.78 -11.37 -19.04
N TRP A 67 25.48 -12.50 -19.69
CA TRP A 67 25.12 -13.73 -18.99
C TRP A 67 26.33 -14.31 -18.24
N GLY A 68 26.21 -14.43 -16.92
CA GLY A 68 27.17 -15.16 -16.08
C GLY A 68 26.76 -16.62 -15.95
N THR A 69 27.70 -17.56 -16.13
CA THR A 69 27.44 -18.99 -15.90
C THR A 69 27.42 -19.30 -14.40
N VAL A 70 26.31 -19.85 -13.92
CA VAL A 70 26.13 -20.33 -12.55
C VAL A 70 26.58 -21.79 -12.43
N TRP A 71 26.25 -22.61 -13.42
CA TRP A 71 26.58 -24.03 -13.45
C TRP A 71 26.60 -24.55 -14.89
N GLU A 72 27.46 -25.52 -15.19
CA GLU A 72 27.47 -26.23 -16.48
C GLU A 72 28.00 -27.66 -16.36
N THR A 73 27.62 -28.52 -17.31
CA THR A 73 28.15 -29.87 -17.49
C THR A 73 28.22 -30.23 -18.97
N GLU A 74 29.19 -31.07 -19.35
CA GLU A 74 29.27 -31.67 -20.68
C GLU A 74 28.63 -33.07 -20.73
N ALA A 75 28.32 -33.64 -19.56
CA ALA A 75 27.76 -34.99 -19.41
C ALA A 75 26.38 -34.91 -18.74
N PRO A 76 25.29 -34.68 -19.51
CA PRO A 76 23.94 -34.74 -18.97
C PRO A 76 23.65 -36.15 -18.45
N HIS A 77 23.02 -36.23 -17.28
CA HIS A 77 22.67 -37.49 -16.63
C HIS A 77 21.18 -37.53 -16.35
N VAL A 78 20.44 -38.21 -17.21
CA VAL A 78 18.98 -38.27 -17.12
C VAL A 78 18.55 -39.32 -16.11
N GLU A 79 17.67 -38.91 -15.20
CA GLU A 79 17.18 -39.74 -14.10
C GLU A 79 15.73 -40.17 -14.32
N ALA A 80 15.32 -41.27 -13.68
CA ALA A 80 13.98 -41.83 -13.82
C ALA A 80 12.93 -41.21 -12.88
N GLN A 81 13.35 -40.42 -11.88
CA GLN A 81 12.48 -39.83 -10.88
C GLN A 81 12.62 -38.31 -10.89
N SER A 82 11.49 -37.59 -10.79
CA SER A 82 11.44 -36.14 -10.65
C SER A 82 12.37 -35.65 -9.54
N ARG A 83 12.99 -34.48 -9.72
CA ARG A 83 13.91 -33.92 -8.73
C ARG A 83 13.80 -32.41 -8.62
N ILE A 84 14.26 -31.89 -7.49
CA ILE A 84 14.61 -30.48 -7.34
C ILE A 84 16.11 -30.38 -7.55
N PHE A 85 16.53 -29.81 -8.66
CA PHE A 85 17.93 -29.57 -8.94
C PHE A 85 18.34 -28.23 -8.30
N SER A 86 18.84 -28.32 -7.07
CA SER A 86 19.25 -27.18 -6.24
C SER A 86 20.72 -26.83 -6.47
N LEU A 87 20.96 -25.63 -6.99
CA LEU A 87 22.28 -25.10 -7.28
C LEU A 87 22.62 -23.99 -6.29
N PRO A 88 23.57 -24.19 -5.37
CA PRO A 88 24.06 -23.10 -4.53
C PRO A 88 24.78 -22.07 -5.43
N CYS A 89 24.61 -20.79 -5.13
CA CYS A 89 25.19 -19.67 -5.88
C CYS A 89 26.28 -18.95 -5.06
N PRO A 90 27.29 -19.64 -4.49
CA PRO A 90 28.00 -19.10 -3.35
C PRO A 90 28.83 -17.84 -3.66
N ASN A 91 29.22 -17.54 -4.91
CA ASN A 91 30.05 -16.34 -5.24
C ASN A 91 30.17 -15.98 -6.74
N LEU A 92 29.24 -16.38 -7.63
CA LEU A 92 29.46 -16.30 -9.09
C LEU A 92 28.91 -15.04 -9.79
N LEU A 93 28.15 -14.20 -9.09
CA LEU A 93 27.52 -13.01 -9.65
C LEU A 93 27.79 -11.83 -8.70
N CYS A 94 28.62 -10.87 -9.14
CA CYS A 94 29.01 -9.70 -8.34
C CYS A 94 27.87 -8.68 -8.12
N GLY A 95 26.60 -9.06 -8.34
CA GLY A 95 25.46 -8.16 -8.30
C GLY A 95 24.12 -8.90 -8.30
N GLU A 96 23.05 -8.12 -8.22
CA GLU A 96 21.69 -8.64 -8.22
C GLU A 96 21.33 -9.25 -9.57
N ILE A 97 20.56 -10.34 -9.58
CA ILE A 97 20.04 -10.98 -10.78
C ILE A 97 18.52 -11.08 -10.75
N ASN A 98 17.90 -10.99 -11.93
CA ASN A 98 16.46 -11.22 -12.11
C ASN A 98 16.12 -11.99 -13.38
N GLN A 99 17.12 -12.50 -14.11
CA GLN A 99 16.90 -13.38 -15.25
C GLN A 99 17.75 -14.63 -15.14
N ILE A 100 17.14 -15.79 -15.41
CA ILE A 100 17.80 -17.09 -15.46
C ILE A 100 17.60 -17.69 -16.85
N ARG A 101 18.65 -18.25 -17.41
CA ARG A 101 18.64 -19.04 -18.64
C ARG A 101 19.04 -20.46 -18.33
N LEU A 102 18.25 -21.42 -18.83
CA LEU A 102 18.61 -22.83 -18.87
C LEU A 102 18.93 -23.20 -20.31
N ASP A 103 20.07 -23.84 -20.55
CA ASP A 103 20.32 -24.57 -21.80
C ASP A 103 20.16 -26.08 -21.52
N ILE A 104 19.41 -26.76 -22.40
CA ILE A 104 18.89 -28.11 -22.16
C ILE A 104 19.26 -28.99 -23.35
N ASN A 105 19.99 -30.08 -23.08
CA ASN A 105 20.30 -31.11 -24.06
C ASN A 105 19.15 -32.12 -24.09
N CYS A 106 18.11 -31.79 -24.84
CA CYS A 106 16.91 -32.61 -24.99
C CYS A 106 17.20 -33.97 -25.63
N SER A 107 18.24 -34.04 -26.47
CA SER A 107 18.65 -35.27 -27.15
C SER A 107 19.19 -36.32 -26.16
N ALA A 108 19.82 -35.89 -25.06
CA ALA A 108 20.35 -36.77 -24.03
C ALA A 108 19.27 -37.58 -23.29
N ALA A 109 18.05 -37.04 -23.18
CA ALA A 109 16.92 -37.75 -22.59
C ALA A 109 16.30 -38.79 -23.53
N GLY A 110 16.54 -38.68 -24.84
CA GLY A 110 15.87 -39.51 -25.86
C GLY A 110 14.34 -39.41 -25.84
N ASN A 111 13.79 -38.43 -25.11
CA ASN A 111 12.36 -38.25 -24.82
C ASN A 111 12.10 -36.82 -24.32
N TRP A 112 10.84 -36.47 -24.02
CA TRP A 112 10.45 -35.16 -23.49
C TRP A 112 11.02 -34.91 -22.10
N CYS A 113 11.51 -33.71 -21.84
CA CYS A 113 11.89 -33.22 -20.53
C CYS A 113 10.86 -32.17 -20.08
N GLU A 114 10.56 -32.11 -18.78
CA GLU A 114 9.65 -31.10 -18.24
C GLU A 114 10.27 -30.30 -17.10
N ILE A 115 10.15 -28.98 -17.24
CA ILE A 115 10.53 -28.00 -16.22
C ILE A 115 9.25 -27.27 -15.78
N ASP A 116 8.81 -27.51 -14.56
CA ASP A 116 7.59 -26.91 -14.03
C ASP A 116 7.83 -25.53 -13.45
N CYS A 117 8.98 -25.34 -12.80
CA CYS A 117 9.27 -24.12 -12.06
C CYS A 117 10.77 -23.89 -11.92
N ILE A 118 11.15 -22.61 -11.87
CA ILE A 118 12.47 -22.16 -11.46
C ILE A 118 12.26 -21.19 -10.29
N LYS A 119 12.92 -21.46 -9.17
CA LYS A 119 12.87 -20.63 -7.98
C LYS A 119 14.24 -20.02 -7.72
N LEU A 120 14.28 -18.70 -7.69
CA LEU A 120 15.45 -17.91 -7.34
C LEU A 120 15.39 -17.54 -5.84
N ILE A 121 16.40 -17.93 -5.08
CA ILE A 121 16.56 -17.66 -3.65
C ILE A 121 17.74 -16.71 -3.49
N GLY A 122 17.55 -15.67 -2.69
CA GLY A 122 18.56 -14.65 -2.46
C GLY A 122 18.07 -13.55 -1.53
N TYR A 123 18.94 -12.59 -1.24
CA TYR A 123 18.64 -11.39 -0.46
C TYR A 123 18.73 -10.14 -1.33
N THR A 124 18.07 -9.07 -0.93
CA THR A 124 18.18 -7.75 -1.57
C THR A 124 19.26 -6.92 -0.88
N SER A 125 19.94 -6.01 -1.58
CA SER A 125 20.94 -5.08 -0.98
C SER A 125 20.41 -4.29 0.22
N HIS A 126 19.09 -4.17 0.33
CA HIS A 126 18.41 -3.65 1.51
C HIS A 126 17.87 -4.80 2.36
N ASN A 127 18.24 -4.80 3.66
CA ASN A 127 17.28 -5.19 4.69
C ASN A 127 15.99 -4.45 4.33
N ASP A 128 14.99 -5.17 3.84
CA ASP A 128 13.66 -4.65 3.56
C ASP A 128 13.03 -4.31 4.94
N PHE A 129 13.55 -3.27 5.62
CA PHE A 129 12.74 -2.46 6.52
C PHE A 129 11.66 -1.91 5.62
N SER A 130 10.59 -2.67 5.48
CA SER A 130 9.45 -2.28 4.69
C SER A 130 9.06 -0.88 5.15
N TYR A 131 8.62 -0.01 4.25
CA TYR A 131 7.97 1.25 4.65
C TYR A 131 6.90 1.02 5.74
N LYS A 132 6.29 -0.17 5.77
CA LYS A 132 5.37 -0.60 6.84
C LYS A 132 6.05 -0.79 8.19
N GLU A 133 7.25 -1.37 8.23
CA GLU A 133 8.01 -1.55 9.47
C GLU A 133 8.50 -0.21 10.01
N LEU A 134 9.05 0.65 9.14
CA LEU A 134 9.43 2.01 9.52
C LEU A 134 8.23 2.80 10.07
N ALA A 135 7.10 2.79 9.36
CA ALA A 135 5.87 3.43 9.82
C ALA A 135 5.40 2.84 11.17
N THR A 136 5.56 1.53 11.37
CA THR A 136 5.22 0.86 12.64
C THR A 136 6.15 1.31 13.76
N ASN A 137 7.45 1.45 13.52
CA ASN A 137 8.41 1.94 14.51
C ASN A 137 8.16 3.41 14.86
N LEU A 138 7.88 4.25 13.86
CA LEU A 138 7.49 5.65 14.09
C LEU A 138 6.18 5.75 14.86
N LYS A 139 5.17 4.91 14.56
CA LYS A 139 3.94 4.83 15.36
C LYS A 139 4.24 4.56 16.84
N GLN A 140 5.21 3.71 17.16
CA GLN A 140 5.57 3.46 18.56
C GLN A 140 6.10 4.72 19.26
N LEU A 141 6.82 5.59 18.55
CA LEU A 141 7.24 6.87 19.10
C LEU A 141 6.03 7.77 19.42
N LEU A 142 4.97 7.77 18.61
CA LEU A 142 3.75 8.53 18.94
C LEU A 142 3.03 8.00 20.20
N LEU A 143 3.22 6.72 20.55
CA LEU A 143 2.59 6.08 21.71
C LEU A 143 3.47 6.13 22.97
N ASP A 144 4.76 6.46 22.82
CA ASP A 144 5.73 6.54 23.91
C ASP A 144 6.13 8.00 24.16
N ASP A 145 5.67 8.54 25.29
CA ASP A 145 5.94 9.91 25.68
C ASP A 145 7.36 10.13 26.24
N SER A 146 8.20 9.09 26.33
CA SER A 146 9.50 9.15 27.02
C SER A 146 10.48 10.19 26.46
N LEU A 147 10.41 10.47 25.15
CA LEU A 147 11.25 11.44 24.44
C LEU A 147 10.44 12.62 23.88
N ALA A 148 9.18 12.74 24.25
CA ALA A 148 8.33 13.83 23.79
C ALA A 148 8.82 15.18 24.33
N ASP A 149 8.93 16.17 23.45
CA ASP A 149 9.44 17.53 23.73
C ASP A 149 8.39 18.62 23.44
N VAL A 150 7.15 18.20 23.16
CA VAL A 150 5.97 19.05 23.05
C VAL A 150 4.74 18.33 23.57
N THR A 151 3.84 19.08 24.20
CA THR A 151 2.51 18.60 24.60
C THR A 151 1.46 19.55 24.05
N PHE A 152 0.38 19.00 23.51
CA PHE A 152 -0.76 19.75 23.00
C PHE A 152 -1.95 19.60 23.93
N GLN A 153 -2.77 20.64 24.06
CA GLN A 153 -4.05 20.60 24.78
C GLN A 153 -5.21 20.88 23.82
N LEU A 154 -6.21 20.00 23.83
CA LEU A 154 -7.39 20.07 22.97
C LEU A 154 -8.56 20.73 23.70
N ASP A 155 -9.64 21.04 22.97
CA ASP A 155 -10.79 21.79 23.48
C ASP A 155 -11.45 21.13 24.71
N ASN A 156 -11.44 19.79 24.77
CA ASN A 156 -11.98 19.03 25.89
C ASN A 156 -11.03 18.94 27.11
N GLY A 157 -9.88 19.62 27.05
CA GLY A 157 -8.85 19.64 28.09
C GLY A 157 -7.89 18.45 28.08
N GLN A 158 -8.14 17.42 27.26
CA GLN A 158 -7.21 16.31 27.08
C GLN A 158 -5.91 16.80 26.43
N THR A 159 -4.84 16.04 26.65
CA THR A 159 -3.51 16.38 26.13
C THR A 159 -2.90 15.22 25.36
N ILE A 160 -2.06 15.55 24.36
CA ILE A 160 -1.28 14.59 23.58
C ILE A 160 0.17 15.09 23.51
N SER A 161 1.13 14.25 23.92
CA SER A 161 2.56 14.54 23.80
C SER A 161 3.11 14.03 22.46
N SER A 162 4.14 14.70 21.94
CA SER A 162 4.73 14.38 20.63
C SER A 162 6.16 14.92 20.49
N HIS A 163 6.72 14.81 19.28
CA HIS A 163 8.12 15.12 18.97
C HIS A 163 8.23 16.24 17.92
N ARG A 164 8.79 17.38 18.32
CA ARG A 164 8.92 18.59 17.47
C ARG A 164 9.67 18.31 16.18
N ASN A 165 10.77 17.55 16.26
CA ASN A 165 11.60 17.23 15.10
C ASN A 165 10.85 16.46 14.00
N ILE A 166 10.01 15.48 14.38
CA ILE A 166 9.19 14.70 13.44
C ILE A 166 8.13 15.62 12.84
N LEU A 167 7.41 16.35 13.67
CA LEU A 167 6.33 17.24 13.25
C LEU A 167 6.83 18.36 12.31
N SER A 168 7.90 19.07 12.66
CA SER A 168 8.47 20.15 11.82
C SER A 168 8.95 19.64 10.45
N ASN A 169 9.55 18.45 10.38
CA ASN A 169 10.06 17.92 9.11
C ASN A 169 8.93 17.45 8.18
N ARG A 170 7.79 17.08 8.74
CA ARG A 170 6.69 16.42 8.01
C ARG A 170 5.50 17.32 7.77
N CYS A 171 5.40 18.45 8.47
CA CYS A 171 4.28 19.38 8.39
C CYS A 171 4.75 20.82 8.63
N ILE A 172 4.58 21.67 7.61
CA ILE A 172 5.03 23.06 7.65
C ILE A 172 4.30 23.90 8.69
N TYR A 173 3.02 23.61 8.96
CA TYR A 173 2.26 24.25 10.04
C TYR A 173 2.98 24.09 11.38
N PHE A 174 3.42 22.86 11.72
CA PHE A 174 4.16 22.63 12.96
C PHE A 174 5.56 23.24 12.95
N ALA A 175 6.23 23.28 11.80
CA ALA A 175 7.51 23.97 11.67
C ALA A 175 7.37 25.46 12.05
N GLN A 176 6.37 26.14 11.51
CA GLN A 176 6.06 27.54 11.82
C GLN A 176 5.59 27.72 13.27
N LEU A 177 4.69 26.84 13.74
CA LEU A 177 4.21 26.86 15.12
C LEU A 177 5.37 26.82 16.12
N PHE A 178 6.38 25.98 15.91
CA PHE A 178 7.48 25.88 16.88
C PHE A 178 8.51 27.01 16.81
N GLU A 179 8.54 27.80 15.73
CA GLU A 179 9.31 29.05 15.71
C GLU A 179 8.71 30.06 16.70
N GLU A 180 7.38 30.13 16.79
CA GLU A 180 6.65 30.99 17.74
C GLU A 180 6.74 30.48 19.19
N TYR A 181 6.77 29.15 19.39
CA TYR A 181 6.78 28.49 20.70
C TYR A 181 8.17 27.98 21.11
N SER A 182 9.22 28.73 20.80
CA SER A 182 10.62 28.36 21.06
C SER A 182 11.07 28.47 22.52
N SER A 183 10.34 29.22 23.36
CA SER A 183 10.84 29.69 24.66
C SER A 183 10.27 28.98 25.90
N ASN A 184 9.16 28.23 25.79
CA ASN A 184 8.48 27.64 26.94
C ASN A 184 8.05 26.19 26.68
N ILE A 185 8.89 25.23 27.06
CA ILE A 185 8.70 23.79 26.78
C ILE A 185 7.67 23.15 27.73
N GLN A 186 7.39 23.77 28.89
CA GLN A 186 6.59 23.15 29.95
C GLN A 186 5.08 23.39 29.84
N GLU A 187 4.63 24.39 29.06
CA GLU A 187 3.20 24.66 28.90
C GLU A 187 2.64 23.96 27.66
N PRO A 188 1.51 23.24 27.77
CA PRO A 188 0.85 22.65 26.62
C PRO A 188 0.43 23.70 25.58
N ILE A 189 0.74 23.44 24.30
CA ILE A 189 0.28 24.28 23.19
C ILE A 189 -1.19 23.98 22.94
N LYS A 190 -2.05 25.00 23.02
CA LYS A 190 -3.48 24.83 22.79
C LYS A 190 -3.78 24.71 21.29
N ILE A 191 -4.54 23.68 20.93
CA ILE A 191 -5.03 23.48 19.56
C ILE A 191 -6.54 23.70 19.57
N PRO A 192 -7.02 24.88 19.18
CA PRO A 192 -8.45 25.20 19.22
C PRO A 192 -9.20 24.53 18.06
N ASN A 193 -10.51 24.36 18.26
CA ASN A 193 -11.45 23.87 17.25
C ASN A 193 -11.01 22.53 16.65
N THR A 194 -10.49 21.65 17.50
CA THR A 194 -10.03 20.31 17.08
C THR A 194 -10.31 19.30 18.19
N SER A 195 -11.07 18.26 17.86
CA SER A 195 -11.31 17.11 18.72
C SER A 195 -10.01 16.34 18.96
N TYR A 196 -9.95 15.64 20.10
CA TYR A 196 -8.83 14.77 20.43
C TYR A 196 -8.60 13.72 19.35
N GLU A 197 -9.68 13.10 18.87
CA GLU A 197 -9.64 12.05 17.87
C GLU A 197 -9.13 12.55 16.51
N ALA A 198 -9.59 13.72 16.05
CA ALA A 198 -9.10 14.30 14.81
C ALA A 198 -7.63 14.71 14.92
N PHE A 199 -7.24 15.36 16.03
CA PHE A 199 -5.84 15.74 16.23
C PHE A 199 -4.93 14.52 16.33
N TYR A 200 -5.35 13.47 17.03
CA TYR A 200 -4.63 12.20 17.07
C TYR A 200 -4.44 11.62 15.67
N GLN A 201 -5.46 11.65 14.80
CA GLN A 201 -5.34 11.20 13.41
C GLN A 201 -4.37 12.04 12.58
N ILE A 202 -4.29 13.36 12.80
CA ILE A 202 -3.30 14.23 12.15
C ILE A 202 -1.88 13.83 12.56
N LEU A 203 -1.66 13.64 13.87
CA LEU A 203 -0.36 13.16 14.37
C LEU A 203 -0.05 11.77 13.83
N TYR A 204 -1.00 10.85 13.90
CA TYR A 204 -0.87 9.49 13.37
C TYR A 204 -0.46 9.49 11.89
N PHE A 205 -1.08 10.37 11.09
CA PHE A 205 -0.72 10.56 9.69
C PHE A 205 0.70 11.07 9.53
N ILE A 206 1.12 12.07 10.29
CA ILE A 206 2.49 12.61 10.23
C ILE A 206 3.55 11.53 10.52
N TYR A 207 3.27 10.61 11.46
CA TYR A 207 4.20 9.55 11.82
C TYR A 207 4.18 8.35 10.87
N THR A 208 3.04 8.06 10.23
CA THR A 208 2.84 6.77 9.54
C THR A 208 2.47 6.88 8.06
N ASP A 209 2.17 8.09 7.57
CA ASP A 209 1.56 8.35 6.27
C ASP A 209 0.23 7.60 6.06
N THR A 210 -0.46 7.22 7.14
CA THR A 210 -1.76 6.52 7.10
C THR A 210 -2.76 7.14 8.08
N LEU A 211 -4.03 6.76 7.98
CA LEU A 211 -5.04 7.02 9.01
C LEU A 211 -5.39 5.68 9.66
N GLU A 212 -5.84 5.70 10.92
CA GLU A 212 -6.41 4.49 11.53
C GLU A 212 -7.65 4.04 10.72
N PRO A 213 -7.91 2.74 10.59
CA PRO A 213 -8.87 2.21 9.62
C PRO A 213 -10.33 2.40 10.03
N VAL A 214 -10.62 2.66 11.32
CA VAL A 214 -11.97 2.77 11.85
C VAL A 214 -12.23 4.21 12.30
N LEU A 215 -12.56 5.06 11.33
CA LEU A 215 -12.99 6.44 11.58
C LEU A 215 -14.49 6.58 11.36
N ASN A 216 -15.15 7.29 12.28
CA ASN A 216 -16.51 7.73 12.06
C ASN A 216 -16.55 8.92 11.08
N TYR A 217 -17.73 9.22 10.55
CA TYR A 217 -17.86 10.27 9.54
C TYR A 217 -17.58 11.67 10.10
N GLU A 218 -17.81 11.92 11.39
CA GLU A 218 -17.59 13.24 12.03
C GLU A 218 -16.09 13.57 12.06
N ILE A 219 -15.26 12.62 12.48
CA ILE A 219 -13.80 12.74 12.45
C ILE A 219 -13.31 12.91 11.01
N CYS A 220 -13.86 12.18 10.04
CA CYS A 220 -13.47 12.36 8.63
C CYS A 220 -13.76 13.78 8.13
N LEU A 221 -14.93 14.35 8.45
CA LEU A 221 -15.25 15.72 8.06
C LEU A 221 -14.32 16.73 8.71
N GLU A 222 -14.00 16.54 9.98
CA GLU A 222 -13.09 17.41 10.71
C GLU A 222 -11.67 17.36 10.12
N LEU A 223 -11.16 16.15 9.84
CA LEU A 223 -9.89 15.95 9.14
C LEU A 223 -9.85 16.61 7.77
N MET A 224 -10.92 16.50 6.99
CA MET A 224 -11.03 17.17 5.69
C MET A 224 -10.97 18.70 5.84
N ARG A 225 -11.60 19.28 6.87
CA ARG A 225 -11.55 20.72 7.16
C ARG A 225 -10.16 21.19 7.61
N LYS A 226 -9.44 20.35 8.35
CA LYS A 226 -8.09 20.66 8.85
C LYS A 226 -6.98 20.40 7.83
N ALA A 227 -7.22 19.60 6.79
CA ALA A 227 -6.19 19.24 5.81
C ALA A 227 -5.48 20.46 5.20
N ASP A 228 -6.22 21.53 4.89
CA ASP A 228 -5.66 22.76 4.32
C ASP A 228 -4.89 23.58 5.37
N GLU A 229 -5.42 23.71 6.58
CA GLU A 229 -4.79 24.42 7.71
C GLU A 229 -3.41 23.84 8.06
N TYR A 230 -3.30 22.50 8.02
CA TYR A 230 -2.05 21.79 8.30
C TYR A 230 -1.18 21.60 7.05
N HIS A 231 -1.67 21.99 5.87
CA HIS A 231 -1.05 21.73 4.57
C HIS A 231 -0.76 20.23 4.32
N LEU A 232 -1.68 19.37 4.74
CA LEU A 232 -1.61 17.91 4.61
C LEU A 232 -2.74 17.41 3.69
N SER A 233 -2.71 17.82 2.42
CA SER A 233 -3.73 17.43 1.43
C SER A 233 -4.00 15.92 1.33
N PRO A 234 -3.04 14.99 1.53
CA PRO A 234 -3.34 13.56 1.49
C PRO A 234 -4.31 13.09 2.58
N ILE A 235 -4.43 13.82 3.70
CA ILE A 235 -5.43 13.53 4.74
C ILE A 235 -6.85 13.69 4.17
N TYR A 236 -7.09 14.74 3.38
CA TYR A 236 -8.38 14.99 2.74
C TYR A 236 -8.79 13.80 1.87
N ASP A 237 -7.90 13.36 0.97
CA ASP A 237 -8.17 12.24 0.06
C ASP A 237 -8.42 10.93 0.82
N LYS A 238 -7.63 10.65 1.87
CA LYS A 238 -7.78 9.44 2.67
C LYS A 238 -9.09 9.45 3.46
N ALA A 239 -9.43 10.56 4.11
CA ALA A 239 -10.69 10.71 4.82
C ALA A 239 -11.90 10.61 3.86
N PHE A 240 -11.84 11.25 2.69
CA PHE A 240 -12.90 11.15 1.69
C PHE A 240 -13.06 9.73 1.13
N ASN A 241 -11.95 9.01 0.94
CA ASN A 241 -11.99 7.60 0.54
C ASN A 241 -12.63 6.70 1.61
N ILE A 242 -12.46 7.01 2.90
CA ILE A 242 -13.16 6.33 3.99
C ILE A 242 -14.66 6.62 3.89
N LEU A 243 -15.06 7.90 3.77
CA LEU A 243 -16.47 8.28 3.63
C LEU A 243 -17.16 7.57 2.46
N LYS A 244 -16.52 7.48 1.29
CA LYS A 244 -17.05 6.73 0.13
C LYS A 244 -17.33 5.26 0.44
N LYS A 245 -16.55 4.63 1.31
CA LYS A 245 -16.70 3.22 1.69
C LYS A 245 -17.71 3.02 2.83
N THR A 246 -17.89 4.04 3.68
CA THR A 246 -18.71 3.94 4.90
C THR A 246 -20.08 4.60 4.78
N ILE A 247 -20.33 5.40 3.73
CA ILE A 247 -21.63 6.03 3.47
C ILE A 247 -22.72 4.97 3.33
N ASN A 248 -23.84 5.18 4.01
CA ASN A 248 -24.98 4.28 4.03
C ASN A 248 -26.28 5.02 4.40
N LYS A 249 -27.41 4.30 4.37
CA LYS A 249 -28.74 4.86 4.66
C LYS A 249 -28.92 5.38 6.09
N THR A 250 -28.03 5.02 7.03
CA THR A 250 -28.09 5.44 8.43
C THR A 250 -27.08 6.54 8.76
N ASN A 251 -26.30 7.06 7.81
CA ASN A 251 -25.43 8.21 8.05
C ASN A 251 -25.51 9.30 6.98
N VAL A 252 -26.04 8.99 5.78
CA VAL A 252 -26.01 9.92 4.63
C VAL A 252 -26.67 11.28 4.92
N LEU A 253 -27.79 11.32 5.65
CA LEU A 253 -28.48 12.59 5.91
C LEU A 253 -27.73 13.44 6.94
N LYS A 254 -27.12 12.83 7.96
CA LYS A 254 -26.24 13.54 8.89
C LYS A 254 -24.99 14.05 8.18
N LEU A 255 -24.38 13.22 7.33
CA LEU A 255 -23.21 13.59 6.53
C LEU A 255 -23.50 14.77 5.59
N TYR A 256 -24.66 14.74 4.93
CA TYR A 256 -25.15 15.83 4.07
C TYR A 256 -25.42 17.13 4.85
N THR A 257 -25.82 17.03 6.10
CA THR A 257 -26.02 18.19 6.98
C THR A 257 -24.68 18.82 7.37
N LEU A 258 -23.74 17.98 7.81
CA LEU A 258 -22.45 18.40 8.36
C LEU A 258 -21.40 18.76 7.29
N SER A 259 -21.67 18.49 6.01
CA SER A 259 -20.81 18.93 4.91
C SER A 259 -20.82 20.45 4.68
N GLY A 260 -21.55 21.21 5.49
CA GLY A 260 -21.53 22.68 5.50
C GLY A 260 -22.60 23.35 4.63
N LEU A 261 -23.46 22.57 3.95
CA LEU A 261 -24.49 23.13 3.06
C LEU A 261 -25.62 23.86 3.82
N PHE A 262 -25.81 23.53 5.11
CA PHE A 262 -26.89 24.06 5.94
C PHE A 262 -26.39 24.66 7.26
N SER A 263 -25.12 25.08 7.35
CA SER A 263 -24.58 25.73 8.54
C SER A 263 -25.46 26.93 8.91
N THR A 264 -26.26 26.78 9.97
CA THR A 264 -27.11 27.84 10.49
C THR A 264 -26.21 28.81 11.24
N SER A 265 -25.96 29.96 10.63
CA SER A 265 -25.23 31.07 11.24
C SER A 265 -25.87 31.51 12.56
N SER A 266 -25.21 31.22 13.69
CA SER A 266 -25.43 31.89 14.98
C SER A 266 -24.26 31.76 15.98
N ASN A 267 -23.19 31.02 15.69
CA ASN A 267 -22.01 30.96 16.55
C ASN A 267 -20.79 31.45 15.76
N ASP A 268 -20.15 32.51 16.25
CA ASP A 268 -19.03 33.25 15.65
C ASP A 268 -17.70 32.46 15.50
N ASN A 269 -17.74 31.13 15.34
CA ASN A 269 -16.56 30.30 15.11
C ASN A 269 -16.40 30.05 13.60
N GLN A 270 -15.60 30.89 12.94
CA GLN A 270 -15.35 30.95 11.49
C GLN A 270 -14.86 29.63 10.80
N GLN A 271 -14.65 28.53 11.52
CA GLN A 271 -14.13 27.26 10.97
C GLN A 271 -15.25 26.35 10.40
N ASP A 272 -16.49 26.52 10.85
CA ASP A 272 -17.65 25.70 10.43
C ASP A 272 -18.21 26.08 9.04
N ASP A 273 -17.62 27.08 8.37
CA ASP A 273 -18.13 27.69 7.14
C ASP A 273 -17.59 27.05 5.84
N ILE A 274 -16.59 26.17 5.90
CA ILE A 274 -16.07 25.53 4.68
C ILE A 274 -17.09 24.51 4.17
N ILE A 275 -17.62 24.73 2.96
CA ILE A 275 -18.52 23.76 2.33
C ILE A 275 -17.68 22.66 1.68
N LEU A 276 -17.82 21.43 2.18
CA LEU A 276 -17.18 20.24 1.62
C LEU A 276 -17.99 19.73 0.42
N THR A 277 -17.83 20.42 -0.71
CA THR A 277 -18.61 20.19 -1.94
C THR A 277 -18.52 18.74 -2.43
N ASP A 278 -17.36 18.09 -2.31
CA ASP A 278 -17.20 16.68 -2.69
C ASP A 278 -18.06 15.74 -1.84
N VAL A 279 -18.20 16.05 -0.54
CA VAL A 279 -19.05 15.30 0.39
C VAL A 279 -20.52 15.54 0.08
N VAL A 280 -20.90 16.78 -0.23
CA VAL A 280 -22.25 17.12 -0.69
C VAL A 280 -22.62 16.28 -1.91
N ASN A 281 -21.77 16.29 -2.93
CA ASN A 281 -21.99 15.52 -4.16
C ASN A 281 -22.09 14.02 -3.90
N LEU A 282 -21.19 13.47 -3.08
CA LEU A 282 -21.23 12.06 -2.66
C LEU A 282 -22.56 11.70 -1.99
N CYS A 283 -23.06 12.55 -1.09
CA CYS A 283 -24.33 12.34 -0.41
C CYS A 283 -25.51 12.41 -1.38
N VAL A 284 -25.53 13.41 -2.26
CA VAL A 284 -26.59 13.58 -3.28
C VAL A 284 -26.69 12.33 -4.16
N GLU A 285 -25.55 11.86 -4.69
CA GLU A 285 -25.52 10.65 -5.52
C GLU A 285 -26.05 9.42 -4.76
N PHE A 286 -25.67 9.27 -3.49
CA PHE A 286 -26.13 8.16 -2.67
C PHE A 286 -27.64 8.23 -2.41
N ILE A 287 -28.16 9.42 -2.07
CA ILE A 287 -29.59 9.66 -1.82
C ILE A 287 -30.39 9.37 -3.08
N GLN A 288 -29.94 9.82 -4.25
CA GLN A 288 -30.61 9.58 -5.53
C GLN A 288 -30.69 8.08 -5.88
N LYS A 289 -29.64 7.31 -5.58
CA LYS A 289 -29.63 5.85 -5.80
C LYS A 289 -30.48 5.08 -4.80
N ASN A 290 -30.65 5.60 -3.57
CA ASN A 290 -31.29 4.89 -2.46
C ASN A 290 -32.56 5.61 -1.92
N ARG A 291 -33.26 6.37 -2.78
CA ARG A 291 -34.34 7.29 -2.39
C ARG A 291 -35.36 6.67 -1.44
N ARG A 292 -35.94 5.51 -1.78
CA ARG A 292 -37.00 4.90 -0.94
C ARG A 292 -36.53 4.64 0.49
N ASP A 293 -35.37 4.04 0.65
CA ASP A 293 -34.82 3.69 1.96
C ASP A 293 -34.46 4.93 2.78
N VAL A 294 -33.90 5.95 2.15
CA VAL A 294 -33.52 7.20 2.84
C VAL A 294 -34.76 7.98 3.29
N TYR A 295 -35.78 8.11 2.44
CA TYR A 295 -36.98 8.90 2.75
C TYR A 295 -37.92 8.22 3.74
N LEU A 296 -37.82 6.89 3.88
CA LEU A 296 -38.52 6.12 4.91
C LEU A 296 -37.72 6.00 6.21
N SER A 297 -36.50 6.56 6.27
CA SER A 297 -35.67 6.49 7.47
C SER A 297 -36.09 7.51 8.52
N ASP A 298 -35.90 7.14 9.80
CA ASP A 298 -36.18 8.02 10.94
C ASP A 298 -35.33 9.31 10.94
N GLN A 299 -34.27 9.36 10.12
CA GLN A 299 -33.41 10.53 9.99
C GLN A 299 -34.10 11.71 9.31
N MET A 300 -35.14 11.46 8.52
CA MET A 300 -35.91 12.52 7.86
C MET A 300 -36.57 13.47 8.87
N TYR A 301 -36.92 12.98 10.06
CA TYR A 301 -37.49 13.80 11.14
C TYR A 301 -36.48 14.77 11.77
N GLN A 302 -35.18 14.60 11.52
CA GLN A 302 -34.11 15.43 12.09
C GLN A 302 -33.74 16.62 11.19
N LEU A 303 -34.34 16.73 10.00
CA LEU A 303 -33.99 17.73 9.00
C LEU A 303 -34.82 19.01 9.18
N THR A 304 -34.20 20.17 8.90
CA THR A 304 -34.92 21.45 8.87
C THR A 304 -35.79 21.56 7.62
N LYS A 305 -36.71 22.53 7.62
CA LYS A 305 -37.58 22.81 6.47
C LYS A 305 -36.79 23.07 5.19
N ASP A 306 -35.71 23.85 5.28
CA ASP A 306 -34.90 24.22 4.11
C ASP A 306 -34.14 23.01 3.54
N MET A 307 -33.66 22.13 4.43
CA MET A 307 -33.04 20.86 4.04
C MET A 307 -34.02 19.95 3.32
N LEU A 308 -35.26 19.83 3.82
CA LEU A 308 -36.30 19.04 3.17
C LEU A 308 -36.65 19.60 1.78
N LEU A 309 -36.74 20.93 1.64
CA LEU A 309 -37.00 21.56 0.35
C LEU A 309 -35.91 21.25 -0.68
N GLN A 310 -34.63 21.35 -0.28
CA GLN A 310 -33.53 20.98 -1.17
C GLN A 310 -33.53 19.48 -1.51
N LEU A 311 -33.78 18.61 -0.53
CA LEU A 311 -33.88 17.17 -0.81
C LEU A 311 -34.99 16.86 -1.80
N ILE A 312 -36.14 17.54 -1.73
CA ILE A 312 -37.23 17.38 -2.71
C ILE A 312 -36.79 17.86 -4.10
N GLN A 313 -36.01 18.93 -4.20
CA GLN A 313 -35.49 19.41 -5.49
C GLN A 313 -34.51 18.43 -6.14
N LEU A 314 -33.75 17.65 -5.36
CA LEU A 314 -32.88 16.58 -5.88
C LEU A 314 -33.66 15.40 -6.53
N VAL A 315 -34.99 15.41 -6.42
CA VAL A 315 -35.89 14.35 -6.92
C VAL A 315 -36.49 14.67 -8.29
N GLN A 316 -36.52 15.94 -8.69
CA GLN A 316 -37.00 16.42 -10.00
C GLN A 316 -35.94 16.20 -11.08
#